data_AF-A0A0V0H2F9-F1
#
_entry.id   AF-A0A0V0H2F9-F1
#
_cell.length_a   1.000
_cell.length_b   1.000
_cell.length_c   1.000
_cell.angle_alpha   90.00
_cell.angle_beta   90.00
_cell.angle_gamma   90.00
#
_symmetry.space_group_name_H-M   'P 1'
#
loop_
_entity.id
_entity.type
_entity.pdbx_description
1 polymer ?
#
loop_
_entity_poly.entity_id
_entity_poly.type
_entity_poly.pdbx_seq_one_letter_code
_entity_poly.pdbx_strand_id
1 'polypeptide(L)'
;MTLKLWDTHMESSPVATYKIHEHLRPKLPKLYTNDAIFDKFDCCLNGNELQFATGSYSNHLRVFSFGTGNENGITLEVKKEAIRKPTSQTTSRPRRSSLSNLARGFYRQGQDLNSENEISCNLKSKLLHMVWHPTHNLIACSSGSSLFMYHA
;
A
#
# COMPACT_ATOMS: atom_id res chain seq x y z
N MET A 1 3.00 8.82 12.31
CA MET A 1 2.80 9.88 11.29
C MET A 1 1.33 9.90 10.91
N THR A 2 0.71 11.07 10.93
CA THR A 2 -0.75 11.25 10.79
C THR A 2 -1.07 12.26 9.71
N LEU A 3 -2.19 12.09 9.03
CA LEU A 3 -2.81 13.12 8.19
C LEU A 3 -3.84 13.87 9.02
N LYS A 4 -3.86 15.20 8.93
CA LYS A 4 -4.78 16.05 9.71
C LYS A 4 -5.56 16.97 8.77
N LEU A 5 -6.87 17.01 8.97
CA LEU A 5 -7.76 17.96 8.32
C LEU A 5 -7.95 19.15 9.27
N TRP A 6 -7.76 20.37 8.76
CA TRP A 6 -7.89 21.60 9.51
C TRP A 6 -8.97 22.49 8.91
N ASP A 7 -9.71 23.16 9.78
CA ASP A 7 -10.58 24.27 9.40
C ASP A 7 -9.81 25.57 9.66
N THR A 8 -9.76 26.45 8.68
CA THR A 8 -9.06 27.75 8.78
C THR A 8 -9.67 28.67 9.83
N HIS A 9 -10.94 28.47 10.19
CA HIS A 9 -11.61 29.22 11.26
C HIS A 9 -11.39 28.61 12.65
N MET A 10 -10.86 27.37 12.75
CA MET A 10 -10.61 26.68 14.02
C MET A 10 -9.13 26.28 14.13
N GLU A 11 -8.35 27.12 14.80
CA GLU A 11 -6.91 26.91 14.97
C GLU A 11 -6.55 26.01 16.18
N SER A 12 -7.48 25.74 17.09
CA SER A 12 -7.20 25.04 18.34
C SER A 12 -6.90 23.55 18.17
N SER A 13 -7.50 22.91 17.18
CA SER A 13 -7.39 21.46 16.95
C SER A 13 -7.82 21.08 15.54
N PRO A 14 -7.24 20.01 14.96
CA PRO A 14 -7.70 19.49 13.68
C PRO A 14 -9.13 18.96 13.79
N VAL A 15 -9.91 19.13 12.72
CA VAL A 15 -11.27 18.59 12.58
C VAL A 15 -11.26 17.06 12.53
N ALA A 16 -10.25 16.49 11.89
CA ALA A 16 -10.06 15.04 11.82
C ALA A 16 -8.57 14.67 11.77
N THR A 17 -8.22 13.52 12.35
CA THR A 17 -6.85 12.99 12.34
C THR A 17 -6.86 11.52 11.94
N TYR A 18 -6.13 11.19 10.88
CA TYR A 18 -6.04 9.84 10.30
C TYR A 18 -4.65 9.26 10.53
N LYS A 19 -4.60 8.04 11.05
CA LYS A 19 -3.34 7.36 11.36
C LYS A 19 -2.83 6.55 10.16
N ILE A 20 -1.93 7.14 9.38
CA ILE A 20 -1.48 6.58 8.09
C ILE A 20 -0.47 5.43 8.28
N HIS A 21 0.48 5.63 9.19
CA HIS A 21 1.68 4.80 9.32
C HIS A 21 1.76 4.03 10.65
N GLU A 22 0.63 3.58 11.24
CA GLU A 22 0.68 2.82 12.50
C GLU A 22 1.53 1.55 12.37
N HIS A 23 1.46 0.89 11.21
CA HIS A 23 2.26 -0.29 10.88
C HIS A 23 3.78 -0.04 10.85
N LEU A 24 4.23 1.21 10.84
CA LEU A 24 5.64 1.59 10.88
C LEU A 24 6.12 1.94 12.29
N ARG A 25 5.22 2.08 13.26
CA ARG A 25 5.57 2.46 14.63
C ARG A 25 6.60 1.54 15.28
N PRO A 26 6.54 0.20 15.12
CA PRO A 26 7.59 -0.70 15.62
C PRO A 26 8.96 -0.51 14.94
N LYS A 27 9.00 0.13 13.76
CA LYS A 27 10.20 0.27 12.92
C LYS A 27 10.79 1.66 12.92
N LEU A 28 10.34 2.52 13.83
CA LEU A 28 10.89 3.88 13.99
C LEU A 28 12.42 3.90 14.14
N PRO A 29 13.07 2.99 14.91
CA PRO A 29 14.53 2.97 14.99
C PRO A 29 15.19 2.75 13.61
N LYS A 30 14.67 1.80 12.83
CA LYS A 30 15.18 1.50 11.48
C LYS A 30 14.92 2.65 10.48
N LEU A 31 13.77 3.32 10.60
CA LEU A 31 13.48 4.51 9.80
C LEU A 31 14.43 5.66 10.11
N TYR A 32 14.79 5.83 11.39
CA TYR A 32 15.73 6.85 11.82
C TYR A 32 17.15 6.55 11.32
N THR A 33 17.65 5.33 11.50
CA THR A 33 19.01 4.94 11.06
C THR A 33 19.21 5.03 9.55
N ASN A 34 18.15 4.84 8.76
CA ASN A 34 18.20 4.89 7.29
C ASN A 34 17.82 6.26 6.71
N ASP A 35 17.68 7.30 7.55
CA ASP A 35 17.18 8.64 7.19
C ASP A 35 15.77 8.67 6.54
N ALA A 36 15.09 7.53 6.50
CA ALA A 36 13.75 7.38 5.92
C ALA A 36 12.71 8.15 6.74
N ILE A 37 12.95 8.43 8.03
CA ILE A 37 12.06 9.26 8.84
C ILE A 37 11.81 10.67 8.26
N PHE A 38 12.73 11.16 7.41
CA PHE A 38 12.64 12.46 6.75
C PHE A 38 11.93 12.41 5.39
N ASP A 39 11.47 11.24 4.95
CA ASP A 39 10.69 11.13 3.72
C ASP A 39 9.38 11.94 3.82
N LYS A 40 9.16 12.80 2.82
CA LYS A 40 7.98 13.65 2.72
C LYS A 40 6.93 12.99 1.82
N PHE A 41 5.87 12.51 2.44
CA PHE A 41 4.71 11.96 1.74
C PHE A 41 3.72 13.07 1.44
N ASP A 42 3.38 13.25 0.17
CA ASP A 42 2.32 14.16 -0.24
C ASP A 42 0.94 13.58 0.09
N CYS A 43 -0.04 14.46 0.17
CA CYS A 43 -1.45 14.12 0.21
C CYS A 43 -2.20 14.95 -0.82
N CYS A 44 -3.30 14.39 -1.34
CA CYS A 44 -4.17 15.07 -2.28
C CYS A 44 -5.64 14.89 -1.89
N LEU A 45 -6.46 15.86 -2.25
CA LEU A 45 -7.91 15.84 -2.08
C LEU A 45 -8.58 15.52 -3.42
N ASN A 46 -9.67 14.77 -3.36
CA ASN A 46 -10.58 14.60 -4.49
C ASN A 46 -11.30 15.94 -4.76
N GLY A 47 -11.79 16.14 -5.98
CA GLY A 47 -12.56 17.32 -6.39
C GLY A 47 -13.80 17.61 -5.55
N ASN A 48 -14.40 16.57 -4.95
CA ASN A 48 -15.54 16.72 -4.05
C ASN A 48 -15.15 17.05 -2.60
N GLU A 49 -13.87 17.19 -2.29
CA GLU A 49 -13.29 17.52 -0.97
C GLU A 49 -13.63 16.56 0.18
N LEU A 50 -14.39 15.49 -0.09
CA LEU A 50 -14.77 14.48 0.91
C LEU A 50 -13.79 13.32 1.00
N GLN A 51 -12.90 13.17 0.02
CA GLN A 51 -11.93 12.08 -0.02
C GLN A 51 -10.53 12.63 -0.15
N PHE A 52 -9.60 11.94 0.49
CA PHE A 52 -8.18 12.31 0.46
C PHE A 52 -7.33 11.06 0.37
N ALA A 53 -6.22 11.18 -0.35
CA ALA A 53 -5.28 10.12 -0.57
C ALA A 53 -3.89 10.53 -0.10
N THR A 54 -3.11 9.55 0.36
CA THR A 54 -1.71 9.73 0.72
C THR A 54 -0.92 8.45 0.45
N GLY A 55 0.37 8.61 0.21
CA GLY A 55 1.27 7.50 -0.03
C GLY A 55 1.93 7.00 1.25
N SER A 56 2.50 5.81 1.15
CA SER A 56 3.24 5.15 2.22
C SER A 56 4.36 4.28 1.62
N TYR A 57 5.21 3.73 2.49
CA TYR A 57 6.15 2.67 2.14
C TYR A 57 5.46 1.41 1.64
N SER A 58 6.25 0.51 1.04
CA SER A 58 5.77 -0.67 0.32
C SER A 58 4.84 -0.34 -0.85
N ASN A 59 4.97 0.85 -1.44
CA ASN A 59 4.07 1.35 -2.48
C ASN A 59 2.59 1.32 -2.09
N HIS A 60 2.27 1.54 -0.82
CA HIS A 60 0.88 1.61 -0.38
C HIS A 60 0.29 2.99 -0.66
N LEU A 61 -0.83 3.02 -1.38
CA LEU A 61 -1.73 4.16 -1.49
C LEU A 61 -2.82 3.99 -0.42
N ARG A 62 -3.04 5.02 0.39
CA ARG A 62 -4.11 5.06 1.38
C ARG A 62 -5.13 6.11 0.98
N VAL A 63 -6.39 5.71 0.88
CA VAL A 63 -7.53 6.59 0.55
C VAL A 63 -8.50 6.58 1.72
N PHE A 64 -8.99 7.75 2.10
CA PHE A 64 -9.89 7.93 3.22
C PHE A 64 -11.06 8.82 2.79
N SER A 65 -12.18 8.66 3.49
CA SER A 65 -13.37 9.47 3.29
C SER A 65 -13.73 10.18 4.59
N PHE A 66 -13.94 11.50 4.51
CA PHE A 66 -14.48 12.29 5.59
C PHE A 66 -15.98 11.99 5.78
N GLY A 67 -16.44 11.94 7.04
CA GLY A 67 -17.87 11.78 7.37
C GLY A 67 -18.45 10.36 7.22
N THR A 68 -17.74 9.40 6.62
CA THR A 68 -18.26 8.03 6.41
C THR A 68 -18.02 7.09 7.60
N GLY A 69 -17.46 7.57 8.72
CA GLY A 69 -17.15 6.77 9.91
C GLY A 69 -16.00 5.75 9.75
N ASN A 70 -15.41 5.62 8.55
CA ASN A 70 -14.27 4.74 8.30
C ASN A 70 -12.95 5.50 8.52
N GLU A 71 -12.42 5.45 9.73
CA GLU A 71 -11.15 6.10 10.09
C GLU A 71 -9.91 5.34 9.57
N ASN A 72 -10.05 4.05 9.25
CA ASN A 72 -8.93 3.19 8.87
C ASN A 72 -8.55 3.32 7.39
N GLY A 73 -9.45 3.88 6.58
CA GLY A 73 -9.26 4.07 5.14
C GLY A 73 -9.14 2.76 4.37
N ILE A 74 -8.94 2.91 3.06
CA ILE A 74 -8.68 1.84 2.11
C ILE A 74 -7.19 1.87 1.79
N THR A 75 -6.54 0.70 1.79
CA THR A 75 -5.12 0.57 1.40
C THR A 75 -5.03 -0.22 0.10
N LEU A 76 -4.41 0.36 -0.91
CA LEU A 76 -4.11 -0.25 -2.20
C LEU A 76 -2.60 -0.39 -2.37
N GLU A 77 -2.13 -1.53 -2.86
CA GLU A 77 -0.71 -1.72 -3.17
C GLU A 77 -0.44 -1.44 -4.65
N VAL A 78 0.40 -0.44 -4.94
CA VAL A 78 0.78 -0.03 -6.29
C VAL A 78 1.91 -0.93 -6.78
N LYS A 79 1.54 -1.90 -7.62
CA LYS A 79 2.46 -2.82 -8.28
C LYS A 79 2.46 -2.62 -9.77
N LYS A 80 3.63 -2.86 -10.38
CA LYS A 80 3.79 -3.03 -11.82
C LYS A 80 3.24 -4.40 -12.22
N GLU A 81 1.93 -4.58 -12.09
CA GLU A 81 1.27 -5.66 -12.81
C GLU A 81 1.17 -5.19 -14.25
N ALA A 82 2.04 -5.75 -15.12
CA ALA A 82 1.79 -5.64 -16.54
C ALA A 82 0.35 -6.11 -16.75
N ILE A 83 -0.49 -5.27 -17.37
CA ILE A 83 -1.84 -5.63 -17.80
C ILE A 83 -1.67 -6.84 -18.73
N ARG A 84 -1.59 -8.03 -18.14
CA ARG A 84 -1.79 -9.28 -18.85
C ARG A 84 -3.29 -9.24 -19.08
N LYS A 85 -3.68 -8.87 -20.31
CA LYS A 85 -5.01 -9.20 -20.81
C LYS A 85 -5.33 -10.60 -20.31
N PRO A 86 -6.46 -10.85 -19.64
CA PRO A 86 -6.83 -12.21 -19.30
C PRO A 86 -6.93 -12.95 -20.62
N THR A 87 -5.93 -13.77 -20.93
CA THR A 87 -6.03 -14.72 -22.02
C THR A 87 -7.13 -15.67 -21.57
N SER A 88 -8.31 -15.49 -22.17
CA SER A 88 -9.41 -16.43 -22.12
C SER A 88 -8.89 -17.80 -22.57
N GLN A 89 -8.42 -18.62 -21.63
CA GLN A 89 -8.18 -20.03 -21.88
C GLN A 89 -9.51 -20.75 -21.71
N THR A 90 -10.36 -20.62 -22.73
CA THR A 90 -11.37 -21.61 -23.02
C THR A 90 -10.71 -22.73 -23.82
N THR A 91 -10.29 -23.81 -23.16
CA THR A 91 -10.36 -25.15 -23.74
C THR A 91 -10.33 -26.17 -22.62
N SER A 92 -11.49 -26.79 -22.40
CA SER A 92 -11.62 -28.09 -21.75
C SER A 92 -10.81 -29.14 -22.49
N ARG A 93 -10.15 -30.05 -21.74
CA ARG A 93 -10.28 -31.50 -21.93
C ARG A 93 -9.59 -32.33 -20.83
N PRO A 94 -10.12 -33.52 -20.50
CA PRO A 94 -9.80 -34.26 -19.28
C PRO A 94 -8.80 -35.43 -19.48
N ARG A 95 -8.26 -35.89 -18.33
CA ARG A 95 -7.69 -37.22 -18.02
C ARG A 95 -6.42 -37.68 -18.78
N ARG A 96 -5.35 -37.94 -18.01
CA ARG A 96 -4.94 -39.31 -17.69
C ARG A 96 -4.01 -39.41 -16.47
N SER A 97 -4.29 -40.42 -15.65
CA SER A 97 -3.50 -40.93 -14.53
C SER A 97 -2.32 -41.79 -15.02
N SER A 98 -1.16 -41.66 -14.39
CA SER A 98 -0.16 -42.72 -14.32
C SER A 98 0.80 -42.50 -13.14
N LEU A 99 1.09 -43.59 -12.46
CA LEU A 99 1.74 -43.74 -11.16
C LEU A 99 3.28 -43.63 -11.22
N SER A 100 3.86 -43.53 -10.01
CA SER A 100 5.25 -43.88 -9.62
C SER A 100 6.31 -42.81 -9.92
N ASN A 101 7.26 -42.44 -9.04
CA ASN A 101 8.02 -43.25 -8.10
C ASN A 101 8.76 -42.41 -7.03
N LEU A 102 9.00 -43.08 -5.90
CA LEU A 102 10.22 -43.13 -5.08
C LEU A 102 10.70 -41.92 -4.25
N ALA A 103 10.59 -42.16 -2.94
CA ALA A 103 11.35 -41.63 -1.82
C ALA A 103 12.79 -41.17 -2.12
N ARG A 104 13.13 -40.00 -1.59
CA ARG A 104 14.45 -39.72 -1.00
C ARG A 104 14.31 -38.70 0.12
N GLY A 105 14.57 -39.15 1.34
CA GLY A 105 14.72 -38.30 2.50
C GLY A 105 15.94 -37.41 2.34
N PHE A 106 15.76 -36.13 2.69
CA PHE A 106 16.84 -35.23 3.07
C PHE A 106 16.41 -34.51 4.34
N TYR A 107 17.17 -34.78 5.40
CA TYR A 107 17.42 -33.97 6.58
C TYR A 107 16.41 -32.86 6.88
N ARG A 108 15.57 -33.11 7.91
CA ARG A 108 15.01 -32.04 8.75
C ARG A 108 16.16 -31.36 9.48
N GLN A 109 16.80 -30.39 8.83
CA GLN A 109 17.61 -29.40 9.51
C GLN A 109 16.65 -28.33 10.01
N GLY A 110 16.57 -28.20 11.33
CA GLY A 110 15.72 -27.22 12.00
C GLY A 110 15.93 -25.85 11.39
N GLN A 111 14.90 -25.37 10.68
CA GLN A 111 14.73 -23.95 10.53
C GLN A 111 14.25 -23.47 11.87
N ASP A 112 15.14 -22.74 12.54
CA ASP A 112 14.80 -21.90 13.68
C ASP A 112 13.46 -21.24 13.42
N LEU A 113 12.49 -21.64 14.23
CA LEU A 113 11.25 -20.91 14.44
C LEU A 113 11.64 -19.62 15.17
N ASN A 114 12.33 -18.72 14.46
CA ASN A 114 12.49 -17.37 14.95
C ASN A 114 11.16 -16.68 14.66
N SER A 115 10.30 -16.82 15.65
CA SER A 115 9.13 -16.01 15.91
C SER A 115 9.46 -14.54 15.66
N GLU A 116 9.00 -14.02 14.54
CA GLU A 116 8.36 -12.71 14.48
C GLU A 116 7.59 -12.66 13.17
N ASN A 117 6.29 -12.36 13.23
CA ASN A 117 5.56 -11.80 12.11
C ASN A 117 6.23 -10.46 11.77
N GLU A 118 7.42 -10.49 11.17
CA GLU A 118 8.02 -9.33 10.56
C GLU A 118 7.07 -8.93 9.44
N ILE A 119 6.19 -7.98 9.74
CA ILE A 119 5.48 -7.21 8.72
C ILE A 119 6.58 -6.78 7.74
N SER A 120 6.66 -7.37 6.56
CA SER A 120 7.74 -7.10 5.62
C SER A 120 7.49 -5.73 5.01
N CYS A 121 7.97 -4.66 5.65
CA CYS A 121 7.91 -3.33 5.04
C CYS A 121 9.15 -3.14 4.16
N ASN A 122 8.93 -2.92 2.88
CA ASN A 122 9.99 -2.56 1.98
C ASN A 122 10.16 -1.04 2.03
N LEU A 123 11.22 -0.57 2.69
CA LEU A 123 11.53 0.87 2.79
C LEU A 123 12.05 1.45 1.47
N LYS A 124 12.51 0.60 0.53
CA LYS A 124 13.01 1.06 -0.78
C LYS A 124 11.87 1.46 -1.71
N SER A 125 10.69 0.86 -1.55
CA SER A 125 9.52 1.19 -2.35
C SER A 125 8.61 2.14 -1.57
N LYS A 126 8.34 3.30 -2.15
CA LYS A 126 7.56 4.37 -1.52
C LYS A 126 6.80 5.17 -2.57
N LEU A 127 5.61 5.63 -2.20
CA LEU A 127 4.83 6.60 -2.98
C LEU A 127 4.95 7.95 -2.29
N LEU A 128 5.83 8.81 -2.80
CA LEU A 128 6.02 10.15 -2.24
C LEU A 128 5.09 11.17 -2.87
N HIS A 129 4.92 11.10 -4.19
CA HIS A 129 4.13 12.06 -4.95
C HIS A 129 2.90 11.41 -5.55
N MET A 130 1.79 12.14 -5.47
CA MET A 130 0.51 11.77 -6.06
C MET A 130 -0.35 12.99 -6.32
N VAL A 131 -1.23 12.86 -7.30
CA VAL A 131 -2.21 13.87 -7.68
C VAL A 131 -3.54 13.19 -7.93
N TRP A 132 -4.61 13.82 -7.45
CA TRP A 132 -5.98 13.44 -7.77
C TRP A 132 -6.50 14.38 -8.86
N HIS A 133 -7.13 13.83 -9.89
CA HIS A 133 -7.78 14.65 -10.90
C HIS A 133 -8.93 15.48 -10.30
N PRO A 134 -9.05 16.78 -10.63
CA PRO A 134 -9.99 17.69 -9.95
C PRO A 134 -11.47 17.40 -10.24
N THR A 135 -11.78 16.68 -11.32
CA THR A 135 -13.19 16.41 -11.72
C THR A 135 -13.50 14.95 -12.00
N HIS A 136 -12.49 14.08 -12.00
CA HIS A 136 -12.64 12.67 -12.34
C HIS A 136 -12.02 11.81 -11.24
N ASN A 137 -12.54 10.60 -11.06
CA ASN A 137 -12.01 9.65 -10.11
C ASN A 137 -10.74 8.99 -10.67
N LEU A 138 -9.71 9.79 -10.94
CA LEU A 138 -8.42 9.37 -11.45
C LEU A 138 -7.33 9.82 -10.49
N ILE A 139 -6.48 8.90 -10.08
CA ILE A 139 -5.32 9.17 -9.22
C ILE A 139 -4.08 8.78 -10.00
N ALA A 140 -3.14 9.73 -10.13
CA ALA A 140 -1.81 9.44 -10.63
C ALA A 140 -0.80 9.46 -9.48
N CYS A 141 0.10 8.48 -9.45
CA CYS A 141 1.13 8.38 -8.42
C CYS A 141 2.45 7.89 -9.01
N SER A 142 3.56 8.34 -8.44
CA SER A 142 4.90 7.94 -8.87
C SER A 142 5.58 7.06 -7.82
N SER A 143 6.15 5.94 -8.24
CA SER A 143 7.04 5.11 -7.42
C SER A 143 8.34 4.88 -8.16
N GLY A 144 9.46 5.30 -7.57
CA GLY A 144 10.78 5.22 -8.20
C GLY A 144 10.79 5.91 -9.57
N SER A 145 11.06 5.14 -10.63
CA SER A 145 11.08 5.61 -12.02
C SER A 145 9.79 5.34 -12.80
N SER A 146 8.71 4.93 -12.12
CA SER A 146 7.45 4.53 -12.76
C SER A 146 6.31 5.45 -12.33
N LEU A 147 5.45 5.79 -13.29
CA LEU A 147 4.19 6.49 -13.06
C LEU A 147 3.02 5.52 -13.24
N PHE A 148 2.10 5.55 -12.30
CA PHE A 148 0.90 4.72 -12.28
C PHE A 148 -0.34 5.61 -12.31
N MET A 149 -1.38 5.16 -13.00
CA MET A 149 -2.67 5.83 -13.06
C MET A 149 -3.75 4.82 -12.68
N TYR A 150 -4.58 5.19 -11.70
CA TYR A 150 -5.65 4.37 -11.16
C TYR A 150 -6.99 5.08 -11.32
N HIS A 151 -8.04 4.31 -11.59
CA HIS A 151 -9.40 4.77 -11.41
C HIS A 151 -9.82 4.48 -9.96
N ALA A 152 -10.24 5.51 -9.24
CA ALA A 152 -10.70 5.45 -7.86
C ALA A 152 -12.21 5.14 -7.77
#